data_AF-E7FPB9-F1
#
_entry.id   AF-E7FPB9-F1
#
_cell.length_a   1.000
_cell.length_b   1.000
_cell.length_c   1.000
_cell.angle_alpha   90.00
_cell.angle_beta   90.00
_cell.angle_gamma   90.00
#
_symmetry.space_group_name_H-M   'P 1'
#
loop_
_entity.id
_entity.type
_entity.pdbx_description
1 polymer ?
#
loop_
_entity_poly.entity_id
_entity_poly.type
_entity_poly.pdbx_seq_one_letter_code
_entity_poly.pdbx_strand_id
1 'polypeptide(L)' 'MNALVGLEQIRRKLLKQYTVGDIVPADDWSLEQSLDTAWNRTKLMESLERLDEEKDVIVRG' A
#
# COMPACT_ATOMS: atom_id res chain seq x y z
N MET A 1 -20.97 9.59 2.22
CA MET A 1 -19.57 9.50 2.66
C MET A 1 -18.76 10.44 1.77
N ASN A 2 -17.95 11.35 2.31
CA ASN A 2 -17.11 12.25 1.49
C ASN A 2 -16.10 11.39 0.71
N ALA A 3 -15.98 11.58 -0.61
CA ALA A 3 -15.11 10.78 -1.48
C ALA A 3 -13.66 10.74 -0.96
N LEU A 4 -13.15 11.88 -0.47
CA LEU A 4 -11.82 11.97 0.13
C LEU A 4 -11.67 11.13 1.42
N VAL A 5 -12.73 11.05 2.23
CA VAL A 5 -12.74 10.20 3.43
C VAL A 5 -12.73 8.72 3.05
N GLY A 6 -13.38 8.35 1.93
CA GLY A 6 -13.30 7.00 1.37
C GLY A 6 -11.89 6.62 0.92
N LEU A 7 -11.21 7.51 0.18
CA LEU A 7 -9.84 7.27 -0.28
C LEU A 7 -8.87 7.08 0.90
N GLU A 8 -9.00 7.89 1.96
CA GLU A 8 -8.19 7.77 3.17
C GLU A 8 -8.40 6.41 3.88
N GLN A 9 -9.64 5.91 3.92
CA GLN A 9 -9.92 4.58 4.47
C GLN A 9 -9.27 3.47 3.63
N ILE A 10 -9.31 3.57 2.30
CA ILE A 10 -8.68 2.61 1.39
C ILE A 10 -7.15 2.64 1.55
N ARG A 11 -6.55 3.83 1.61
CA ARG A 11 -5.10 4.01 1.87
C ARG A 11 -4.66 3.30 3.14
N ARG A 12 -5.39 3.48 4.25
CA ARG A 12 -5.08 2.80 5.52
C ARG A 12 -5.20 1.28 5.41
N LYS A 13 -6.19 0.79 4.68
CA LYS A 13 -6.38 -0.65 4.44
C LYS A 13 -5.21 -1.24 3.64
N LEU A 14 -4.76 -0.56 2.59
CA LEU A 14 -3.61 -0.98 1.78
C LEU A 14 -2.32 -1.02 2.59
N LEU A 15 -2.03 0.04 3.35
CA LEU A 15 -0.85 0.08 4.22
C LEU A 15 -0.88 -1.10 5.20
N LYS A 16 -2.00 -1.31 5.89
CA LYS A 16 -2.14 -2.46 6.80
C LYS A 16 -2.00 -3.81 6.10
N GLN A 17 -2.47 -3.94 4.86
CA GLN A 17 -2.41 -5.20 4.13
C GLN A 17 -0.98 -5.57 3.71
N TYR A 18 -0.20 -4.58 3.24
CA TYR A 18 1.10 -4.84 2.62
C TYR A 18 2.29 -4.64 3.55
N THR A 19 2.18 -3.89 4.66
CA THR A 19 3.32 -3.63 5.56
C THR A 19 3.41 -4.59 6.76
N VAL A 20 2.46 -5.51 6.93
CA VAL A 20 2.47 -6.45 8.08
C VAL A 20 3.67 -7.41 8.00
N GLY A 21 4.03 -7.87 6.80
CA GLY A 21 5.20 -8.74 6.59
C GLY A 21 6.53 -8.01 6.82
N ASP A 22 6.61 -6.73 6.45
CA ASP A 22 7.82 -5.89 6.57
C ASP A 22 8.29 -5.66 8.01
N ILE A 23 7.42 -5.85 9.01
CA ILE A 23 7.70 -5.54 10.42
C ILE A 23 8.17 -6.78 11.19
N VAL A 24 8.01 -7.98 10.62
CA VAL A 24 8.41 -9.23 11.30
C VAL A 24 9.94 -9.33 11.29
N PRO A 25 10.61 -9.29 12.45
CA PRO A 25 12.04 -9.56 12.52
C PRO A 25 12.22 -11.06 12.20
N ALA A 26 12.91 -11.37 11.12
CA ALA A 26 13.34 -12.73 10.81
C ALA A 26 14.83 -12.84 11.11
N ASP A 27 15.19 -13.73 12.05
CA ASP A 27 16.59 -13.98 12.40
C ASP A 27 17.37 -14.63 11.24
N ASP A 28 16.69 -15.34 10.32
CA ASP A 28 17.21 -15.86 9.06
C ASP A 28 16.43 -15.29 7.87
N TRP A 29 16.99 -14.30 7.19
CA TRP A 29 16.38 -13.65 6.03
C TRP A 29 16.65 -14.45 4.74
N SER A 30 15.61 -15.04 4.14
CA SER A 30 15.76 -15.82 2.91
C SER A 30 15.56 -14.98 1.63
N LEU A 31 16.13 -15.45 0.51
CA LEU A 31 15.90 -14.84 -0.81
C LEU A 31 14.41 -14.83 -1.17
N GLU A 32 13.69 -15.91 -0.85
CA GLU A 32 12.25 -16.02 -1.11
C GLU A 32 11.46 -14.95 -0.33
N GLN A 33 11.76 -14.74 0.96
CA GLN A 33 11.15 -13.68 1.76
C GLN A 33 11.51 -12.29 1.22
N SER A 34 12.74 -12.10 0.72
CA SER A 34 13.15 -10.85 0.07
C SER A 34 12.30 -10.55 -1.17
N LEU A 35 12.06 -11.56 -2.00
CA LEU A 35 11.28 -11.43 -3.22
C LEU A 35 9.80 -11.18 -2.92
N ASP A 36 9.22 -11.88 -1.94
CA ASP A 36 7.85 -11.64 -1.51
C ASP A 36 7.67 -10.23 -0.93
N THR A 37 8.61 -9.79 -0.09
CA THR A 37 8.63 -8.42 0.47
C THR A 37 8.71 -7.38 -0.64
N ALA A 38 9.62 -7.55 -1.61
CA ALA A 38 9.77 -6.63 -2.73
C ALA A 38 8.49 -6.58 -3.58
N TRP A 39 7.88 -7.72 -3.84
CA TRP A 39 6.62 -7.83 -4.58
C TRP A 39 5.45 -7.14 -3.86
N ASN A 40 5.33 -7.33 -2.55
CA ASN A 40 4.32 -6.68 -1.73
C ASN A 40 4.49 -5.15 -1.72
N ARG A 41 5.74 -4.67 -1.68
CA ARG A 41 6.05 -3.24 -1.81
C ARG A 41 5.68 -2.67 -3.17
N THR A 42 5.97 -3.38 -4.26
CA THR A 42 5.57 -2.95 -5.61
C THR A 42 4.05 -2.80 -5.70
N LYS A 43 3.29 -3.80 -5.24
CA LYS A 43 1.81 -3.73 -5.23
C LYS A 43 1.27 -2.60 -4.38
N LEU A 44 1.88 -2.35 -3.23
CA LEU A 44 1.51 -1.23 -2.36
C LEU A 44 1.71 0.09 -3.09
N MET A 45 2.88 0.30 -3.72
CA MET A 45 3.19 1.53 -4.44
C MET A 45 2.22 1.76 -5.60
N GLU A 46 2.01 0.76 -6.46
CA GLU A 46 1.05 0.85 -7.58
C GLU A 46 -0.36 1.22 -7.09
N SER A 47 -0.80 0.63 -5.98
CA SER A 47 -2.13 0.90 -5.41
C SER A 47 -2.23 2.30 -4.80
N LEU A 48 -1.15 2.82 -4.21
CA LEU A 48 -1.10 4.16 -3.64
C LEU A 48 -1.04 5.24 -4.72
N GLU A 49 -0.28 5.02 -5.79
CA GLU A 49 -0.21 5.91 -6.95
C GLU A 49 -1.59 6.09 -7.59
N ARG A 50 -2.30 4.98 -7.83
CA ARG A 50 -3.67 5.02 -8.35
C ARG A 50 -4.64 5.76 -7.42
N LEU A 51 -4.48 5.62 -6.11
CA LEU A 51 -5.27 6.40 -5.14
C LEU A 51 -4.95 7.90 -5.20
N ASP A 52 -3.69 8.27 -5.41
CA ASP A 52 -3.29 9.67 -5.57
C ASP A 52 -3.83 10.26 -6.87
N GLU A 53 -3.88 9.48 -7.96
CA GLU A 53 -4.56 9.86 -9.20
C GLU A 53 -6.06 10.09 -9.00
N GLU A 54 -6.76 9.15 -8.33
CA GLU A 54 -8.19 9.29 -8.02
C GLU A 54 -8.47 10.51 -7.14
N LYS A 55 -7.58 10.77 -6.17
CA LYS A 55 -7.65 11.98 -5.34
C LYS A 55 -7.48 13.24 -6.17
N ASP A 56 -6.51 13.26 -7.08
CA ASP A 56 -6.23 14.43 -7.94
C ASP A 56 -7.41 14.75 -8.85
N VAL A 57 -8.07 13.73 -9.42
CA VAL A 57 -9.33 13.88 -10.18
C VAL A 57 -10.41 14.53 -9.31
N ILE A 58 -10.66 14.01 -8.11
CA ILE A 58 -11.68 14.56 -7.21
C ILE A 58 -11.38 16.01 -6.79
N VAL A 59 -10.10 16.35 -6.59
CA VAL A 59 -9.69 17.69 -6.17
C VAL A 59 -9.78 18.70 -7.32
N ARG A 60 -9.47 18.27 -8.55
CA ARG A 60 -9.48 19.15 -9.73
C ARG A 60 -10.86 19.30 -10.39
N GLY A 61 -11.77 18.34 -10.18
CA GLY A 61 -13.12 18.32 -10.75
C GLY A 61 -13.20 17.49 -12.02
#